data_AF-A0A3D3HNX1-F1
#
_entry.id   AF-A0A3D3HNX1-F1
#
_cell.length_a   1.000
_cell.length_b   1.000
_cell.length_c   1.000
_cell.angle_alpha   90.00
_cell.angle_beta   90.00
_cell.angle_gamma   90.00
#
_symmetry.space_group_name_H-M   'P 1'
#
loop_
_entity.id
_entity.type
_entity.pdbx_description
1 polymer ?
#
loop_
_entity_poly.entity_id
_entity_poly.type
_entity_poly.pdbx_seq_one_letter_code
_entity_poly.pdbx_strand_id
1 'polypeptide(L)'
;MENIVADKYYDMADEYALESEVPVEEQEYDALAHYFQLLITCLMNNEEISEEAQKKMAAETGINKQRIDDIAEFLNRWGND
;
A
#
# COMPACT_ATOMS: atom_id res chain seq x y z
N MET A 1 -19.32 8.35 -4.83
CA MET A 1 -18.80 7.98 -3.50
C MET A 1 -17.31 8.21 -3.60
N GLU A 2 -16.81 9.28 -2.97
CA GLU A 2 -15.36 9.40 -2.78
C GLU A 2 -14.95 8.23 -1.89
N ASN A 3 -13.92 7.47 -2.29
CA ASN A 3 -13.32 6.48 -1.40
C ASN A 3 -12.65 7.26 -0.28
N ILE A 4 -13.33 7.35 0.87
CA ILE A 4 -12.78 7.99 2.07
C ILE A 4 -11.78 7.00 2.66
N VAL A 5 -10.51 7.16 2.27
CA VAL A 5 -9.39 6.45 2.87
C VAL A 5 -9.18 7.01 4.27
N ALA A 6 -9.08 6.13 5.28
CA ALA A 6 -8.89 6.55 6.66
C ALA A 6 -7.47 7.10 6.88
N ASP A 7 -7.33 8.14 7.72
CA ASP A 7 -6.07 8.84 8.02
C ASP A 7 -4.91 7.90 8.38
N LYS A 8 -5.19 6.80 9.10
CA LYS A 8 -4.20 5.78 9.46
C LYS A 8 -3.45 5.17 8.26
N TYR A 9 -4.05 5.16 7.07
CA TYR A 9 -3.40 4.65 5.86
C TYR A 9 -2.52 5.71 5.19
N TYR A 10 -2.78 7.00 5.43
CA TYR A 10 -1.86 8.08 5.08
C TYR A 10 -0.65 8.09 6.02
N ASP A 11 -0.86 7.89 7.33
CA ASP A 11 0.24 7.71 8.28
C ASP A 11 1.17 6.56 7.84
N MET A 12 0.59 5.45 7.37
CA MET A 12 1.34 4.32 6.83
C MET A 12 2.06 4.65 5.51
N ALA A 13 1.46 5.48 4.65
CA ALA A 13 2.11 5.95 3.43
C ALA A 13 3.29 6.88 3.74
N ASP A 14 3.20 7.70 4.78
CA ASP A 14 4.31 8.51 5.30
C ASP A 14 5.44 7.64 5.84
N GLU A 15 5.13 6.62 6.65
CA GLU A 15 6.13 5.66 7.14
C GLU A 15 6.84 4.95 5.97
N TYR A 16 6.08 4.46 5.00
CA TYR A 16 6.63 3.87 3.78
C TYR A 16 7.52 4.85 3.00
N ALA A 17 7.10 6.12 2.86
CA ALA A 17 7.86 7.14 2.16
C ALA A 17 9.21 7.45 2.82
N LEU A 18 9.29 7.34 4.15
CA LEU A 18 10.54 7.50 4.92
C LEU A 18 11.51 6.32 4.75
N GLU A 19 10.98 5.12 4.51
CA GLU A 19 11.78 3.90 4.33
C GLU A 19 12.10 3.56 2.88
N SER A 20 11.31 4.04 1.91
CA SER A 20 11.46 3.68 0.51
C SER A 20 12.74 4.26 -0.09
N GLU A 21 13.44 3.44 -0.87
CA GLU A 21 14.61 3.90 -1.62
C GLU A 21 14.25 4.89 -2.74
N VAL A 22 13.01 4.82 -3.24
CA VAL A 22 12.51 5.71 -4.29
C VAL A 22 11.61 6.75 -3.64
N PRO A 23 11.97 8.05 -3.74
CA PRO A 23 11.14 9.13 -3.19
C PRO A 23 9.67 8.99 -3.62
N VAL A 24 8.78 9.17 -2.66
CA VAL A 24 7.33 9.22 -2.88
C VAL A 24 6.94 10.67 -3.14
N GLU A 25 6.30 10.92 -4.27
CA GLU A 25 5.80 12.24 -4.62
C GLU A 25 4.44 12.50 -3.96
N GLU A 26 4.09 13.77 -3.69
CA GLU A 26 2.83 14.17 -3.03
C GLU A 26 1.59 13.56 -3.72
N GLN A 27 1.62 13.50 -5.05
CA GLN A 27 0.55 12.93 -5.88
C GLN A 27 0.37 11.41 -5.74
N GLU A 28 1.33 10.70 -5.15
CA GLU A 28 1.27 9.24 -4.95
C GLU A 28 0.61 8.86 -3.62
N TYR A 29 0.45 9.80 -2.68
CA TYR A 29 -0.04 9.51 -1.33
C TYR A 29 -1.46 8.95 -1.29
N ASP A 30 -2.40 9.54 -2.04
CA ASP A 30 -3.77 9.02 -2.13
C ASP A 30 -3.80 7.59 -2.69
N ALA A 31 -2.98 7.33 -3.71
CA ALA A 31 -2.86 6.01 -4.32
C ALA A 31 -2.24 4.98 -3.35
N LEU A 32 -1.23 5.39 -2.59
CA LEU A 32 -0.56 4.57 -1.59
C LEU A 32 -1.49 4.24 -0.43
N ALA A 33 -2.14 5.25 0.14
CA ALA A 33 -3.07 5.06 1.25
C ALA A 33 -4.24 4.14 0.84
N HIS A 34 -4.79 4.31 -0.36
CA HIS A 34 -5.82 3.40 -0.87
C HIS A 34 -5.27 1.98 -1.10
N TYR A 35 -4.04 1.84 -1.61
CA TYR A 35 -3.43 0.53 -1.82
C TYR A 35 -3.16 -0.20 -0.50
N PHE A 36 -2.62 0.49 0.50
CA PHE A 36 -2.47 -0.03 1.86
C PHE A 36 -3.80 -0.44 2.46
N GLN A 37 -4.86 0.36 2.27
CA GLN A 37 -6.21 -0.02 2.72
C GLN A 37 -6.66 -1.35 2.13
N LEU A 38 -6.46 -1.59 0.83
CA LEU A 38 -6.83 -2.84 0.18
C LEU A 38 -6.02 -4.02 0.74
N LEU A 39 -4.69 -3.89 0.81
CA LEU A 39 -3.80 -4.94 1.30
C LEU A 39 -4.09 -5.30 2.76
N ILE A 40 -4.17 -4.32 3.65
CA ILE A 40 -4.46 -4.55 5.07
C ILE A 40 -5.86 -5.15 5.25
N THR A 41 -6.85 -4.75 4.46
CA THR A 41 -8.20 -5.34 4.51
C THR A 41 -8.15 -6.84 4.19
N CYS A 42 -7.41 -7.23 3.15
CA CYS A 42 -7.22 -8.65 2.82
C CYS A 42 -6.49 -9.41 3.93
N LEU A 43 -5.39 -8.85 4.47
CA LEU A 43 -4.65 -9.48 5.57
C LEU A 43 -5.51 -9.66 6.83
N MET A 44 -6.32 -8.66 7.19
CA MET A 44 -7.26 -8.74 8.33
C MET A 44 -8.34 -9.82 8.13
N ASN A 45 -8.66 -10.15 6.88
CA ASN A 45 -9.58 -11.24 6.54
C ASN A 45 -8.88 -12.61 6.45
N ASN A 46 -7.58 -12.70 6.79
CA ASN A 46 -6.73 -13.88 6.61
C ASN A 46 -6.66 -14.36 5.15
N GLU A 47 -6.80 -13.44 4.18
CA GLU A 47 -6.66 -13.76 2.76
C GLU A 47 -5.18 -13.78 2.36
N GLU A 48 -4.78 -14.83 1.66
CA GLU A 48 -3.48 -14.86 0.98
C GLU A 48 -3.51 -13.86 -0.18
N ILE A 49 -2.54 -12.94 -0.18
CA ILE A 49 -2.43 -11.95 -1.25
C ILE A 49 -1.41 -12.45 -2.26
N SER A 50 -1.90 -13.00 -3.37
CA SER A 50 -1.03 -13.42 -4.48
C SER A 50 -0.44 -12.21 -5.22
N GLU A 51 0.67 -12.42 -5.92
CA GLU A 51 1.28 -11.41 -6.79
C GLU A 51 0.29 -10.86 -7.83
N GLU A 52 -0.60 -11.70 -8.36
CA GLU A 52 -1.66 -11.26 -9.27
C GLU A 52 -2.69 -10.34 -8.59
N ALA A 53 -3.04 -10.62 -7.33
CA ALA A 53 -3.95 -9.78 -6.56
C ALA A 53 -3.31 -8.41 -6.28
N GLN A 54 -2.04 -8.39 -5.87
CA GLN A 54 -1.28 -7.15 -5.68
C GLN A 54 -1.22 -6.31 -6.97
N LYS A 55 -0.94 -6.94 -8.12
CA LYS A 55 -0.92 -6.25 -9.42
C LYS A 55 -2.28 -5.67 -9.82
N LYS A 56 -3.38 -6.36 -9.50
CA LYS A 56 -4.74 -5.86 -9.75
C LYS A 56 -5.06 -4.66 -8.87
N MET A 57 -4.78 -4.76 -7.57
CA MET A 57 -4.99 -3.67 -6.62
C MET A 57 -4.12 -2.46 -6.98
N ALA A 58 -2.85 -2.65 -7.36
CA ALA A 58 -1.99 -1.57 -7.81
C ALA A 58 -2.53 -0.88 -9.08
N ALA A 59 -3.09 -1.64 -10.02
CA ALA A 59 -3.74 -1.08 -11.19
C ALA A 59 -5.03 -0.31 -10.85
N GLU A 60 -5.78 -0.75 -9.83
CA GLU A 60 -6.99 -0.08 -9.34
C GLU A 60 -6.69 1.24 -8.64
N THR A 61 -5.60 1.29 -7.88
CA THR A 61 -5.20 2.49 -7.12
C THR A 61 -4.29 3.43 -7.89
N GLY A 62 -3.73 3.00 -9.01
CA GLY A 62 -2.80 3.79 -9.81
C GLY A 62 -1.35 3.73 -9.31
N ILE A 63 -1.02 2.76 -8.47
CA ILE A 63 0.35 2.54 -7.98
C ILE A 63 1.26 2.03 -9.10
N ASN A 64 2.47 2.59 -9.15
CA ASN A 64 3.51 2.08 -10.04
C ASN A 64 3.87 0.65 -9.62
N LYS A 65 3.84 -0.28 -10.60
CA LYS A 65 4.18 -1.70 -10.38
C LYS A 65 5.55 -1.91 -9.75
N GLN A 66 6.48 -0.99 -9.95
CA GLN A 66 7.82 -1.04 -9.34
C GLN A 66 7.78 -0.92 -7.81
N ARG A 67 6.73 -0.34 -7.24
CA ARG A 67 6.55 -0.21 -5.79
C ARG A 67 5.92 -1.46 -5.16
N ILE A 68 5.39 -2.41 -5.94
CA ILE A 68 4.66 -3.57 -5.40
C ILE A 68 5.56 -4.42 -4.49
N ASP A 69 6.75 -4.78 -4.98
CA ASP A 69 7.68 -5.63 -4.23
C ASP A 69 8.21 -4.90 -2.98
N ASP A 70 8.58 -3.62 -3.12
CA ASP A 70 9.03 -2.76 -2.02
C ASP A 70 7.95 -2.61 -0.93
N ILE A 71 6.70 -2.39 -1.32
CA ILE A 71 5.55 -2.32 -0.40
C ILE A 71 5.30 -3.66 0.29
N ALA A 72 5.44 -4.78 -0.43
CA ALA A 72 5.29 -6.11 0.16
C ALA A 72 6.38 -6.37 1.22
N GLU A 73 7.62 -5.95 0.96
CA GLU A 73 8.72 -6.03 1.92
C GLU A 73 8.49 -5.12 3.14
N PHE A 74 8.03 -3.89 2.92
CA PHE A 74 7.64 -2.97 4.00
C PHE A 74 6.55 -3.57 4.90
N LEU A 75 5.47 -4.10 4.33
CA LEU A 75 4.38 -4.73 5.10
C LEU A 75 4.84 -5.95 5.89
N ASN A 76 5.75 -6.75 5.34
CA ASN A 76 6.33 -7.88 6.05
C ASN A 76 7.16 -7.45 7.27
N ARG A 77 7.77 -6.26 7.26
CA ARG A 77 8.45 -5.72 8.44
C ARG A 77 7.46 -5.11 9.43
N TRP A 78 6.55 -4.28 8.93
CA TRP A 78 5.54 -3.59 9.74
C TRP A 78 4.67 -4.56 10.56
N GLY A 79 4.30 -5.71 10.00
CA GLY A 79 3.52 -6.73 10.72
C GLY A 79 4.31 -7.55 11.74
N ASN A 80 5.63 -7.40 11.81
CA ASN A 80 6.54 -8.15 12.67
C ASN A 80 7.21 -7.30 13.77
N ASP A 81 6.95 -5.99 13.80
CA ASP A 81 7.42 -5.05 14.85
C ASP A 81 6.36 -4.90 15.95
#